data_AF-A0A2U0RWT5-F1
#
_entry.id   AF-A0A2U0RWT5-F1
#
_cell.length_a   1.000
_cell.length_b   1.000
_cell.length_c   1.000
_cell.angle_alpha   90.00
_cell.angle_beta   90.00
_cell.angle_gamma   90.00
#
_symmetry.space_group_name_H-M   'P 1'
#
loop_
_entity.id
_entity.type
_entity.pdbx_description
1 polymer ?
#
loop_
_entity_poly.entity_id
_entity_poly.type
_entity_poly.pdbx_seq_one_letter_code
_entity_poly.pdbx_strand_id
1 'polypeptide(L)' 'SPGVNSNDTLLYGVEVKFYSTRLELTRKLETKIKNVFTIGDGAGVSRGLIQASASGVMVAAEIAKREKQNK' A
#
# COMPACT_ATOMS: atom_id res chain seq x y z
N SER A 1 -16.85 2.77 37.48
CA SER A 1 -16.89 4.13 36.91
C SER A 1 -17.83 4.14 35.70
N PRO A 2 -18.69 5.16 35.50
CA PRO A 2 -19.74 5.10 34.49
C PRO A 2 -19.18 5.27 33.06
N GLY A 3 -19.69 4.48 32.12
CA GLY A 3 -19.49 4.64 30.67
C GLY A 3 -18.15 4.12 30.14
N VAL A 4 -17.05 4.86 30.35
CA VAL A 4 -15.75 4.60 29.70
C VAL A 4 -15.05 3.29 30.10
N ASN A 5 -15.41 2.70 31.26
CA ASN A 5 -14.85 1.44 31.76
C ASN A 5 -15.92 0.33 31.84
N SER A 6 -16.98 0.43 31.04
CA SER A 6 -17.98 -0.62 30.88
C SER A 6 -17.54 -1.59 29.78
N ASN A 7 -17.74 -2.89 29.98
CA ASN A 7 -17.50 -3.90 28.94
C ASN A 7 -18.38 -3.68 27.69
N ASP A 8 -19.51 -2.97 27.85
CA ASP A 8 -20.45 -2.69 26.76
C ASP A 8 -20.13 -1.38 26.00
N THR A 9 -19.03 -0.70 26.34
CA THR A 9 -18.62 0.55 25.68
C THR A 9 -17.49 0.31 24.70
N LEU A 10 -17.79 0.44 23.41
CA LEU A 10 -16.79 0.44 22.35
C LEU A 10 -16.14 1.81 22.26
N LEU A 11 -14.84 1.90 22.58
CA LEU A 11 -14.05 3.09 22.31
C LEU A 11 -13.75 3.15 20.81
N TYR A 12 -14.27 4.17 20.13
CA TYR A 12 -13.96 4.45 18.73
C TYR A 12 -13.30 5.82 18.61
N GLY A 13 -12.32 5.92 17.73
CA GLY A 13 -11.56 7.13 17.45
C GLY A 13 -10.93 7.04 16.07
N VAL A 14 -10.60 8.19 15.49
CA VAL A 14 -9.94 8.25 14.18
C VAL A 14 -8.44 8.04 14.39
N GLU A 15 -7.88 7.00 13.78
CA GLU A 15 -6.43 6.88 13.61
C GLU A 15 -6.01 7.68 12.38
N VAL A 16 -5.10 8.63 12.57
CA VAL A 16 -4.51 9.40 11.47
C VAL A 16 -3.02 9.09 11.41
N LYS A 17 -2.56 8.58 10.26
CA LYS A 17 -1.12 8.49 9.96
C LYS A 17 -0.69 9.77 9.26
N PHE A 18 0.01 10.66 9.98
CA PHE A 18 0.48 11.96 9.45
C PHE A 18 1.64 11.84 8.46
N TYR A 19 2.27 10.67 8.38
CA TYR A 19 3.41 10.41 7.52
C TYR A 19 3.23 9.05 6.84
N SER A 20 3.50 9.04 5.53
CA SER A 20 3.67 7.81 4.77
C SER A 20 5.15 7.65 4.49
N THR A 21 5.69 6.47 4.76
CA THR A 21 7.02 6.10 4.29
C THR A 21 6.98 6.09 2.76
N ARG A 22 7.56 7.11 2.12
CA ARG A 22 7.61 7.21 0.67
C ARG A 22 8.90 6.55 0.20
N LEU A 23 8.77 5.31 -0.26
CA LEU A 23 9.89 4.56 -0.81
C LEU A 23 10.36 5.21 -2.12
N GLU A 24 11.66 5.15 -2.38
CA GLU A 24 12.20 5.50 -3.69
C GLU A 24 11.87 4.39 -4.68
N LEU A 25 11.04 4.71 -5.67
CA LEU A 25 10.53 3.76 -6.65
C LEU A 25 10.77 4.26 -8.08
N THR A 26 10.95 3.31 -8.99
CA THR A 26 10.95 3.60 -10.43
C THR A 26 9.53 3.94 -10.91
N ARG A 27 9.39 4.38 -12.16
CA ARG A 27 8.08 4.57 -12.82
C ARG A 27 7.24 3.28 -12.91
N LYS A 28 7.85 2.13 -12.63
CA LYS A 28 7.22 0.81 -12.61
C LYS A 28 6.91 0.31 -11.20
N LEU A 29 7.03 1.18 -10.19
CA LEU A 29 6.83 0.85 -8.78
C LEU A 29 7.80 -0.22 -8.25
N GLU A 30 8.97 -0.31 -8.88
CA GLU A 30 10.06 -1.19 -8.47
C GLU A 30 10.97 -0.44 -7.50
N THR A 31 11.44 -1.13 -6.47
CA THR A 31 12.40 -0.60 -5.50
C THR A 31 13.82 -0.57 -6.07
N LYS A 32 14.79 -0.14 -5.27
CA LYS A 32 16.23 -0.28 -5.59
C LYS A 32 16.65 -1.75 -5.73
N ILE A 33 15.90 -2.69 -5.15
CA ILE A 33 16.14 -4.12 -5.26
C ILE A 33 15.39 -4.63 -6.50
N LYS A 34 16.15 -5.23 -7.43
CA LYS A 34 15.60 -5.76 -8.68
C LYS A 34 14.53 -6.81 -8.41
N ASN A 35 13.44 -6.75 -9.18
CA ASN A 35 12.27 -7.62 -9.08
C ASN A 35 11.53 -7.56 -7.73
N VAL A 36 11.79 -6.52 -6.92
CA VAL A 36 11.01 -6.22 -5.71
C VAL A 36 10.18 -4.98 -5.97
N PHE A 37 8.86 -5.15 -5.98
CA PHE A 37 7.88 -4.10 -6.27
C PHE A 37 7.09 -3.77 -5.01
N THR A 38 6.67 -2.52 -4.89
CA THR A 38 5.80 -2.08 -3.80
C THR A 38 4.61 -1.30 -4.35
N ILE A 39 3.44 -1.55 -3.78
CA ILE A 39 2.16 -1.01 -4.24
C ILE A 39 1.34 -0.56 -3.03
N GLY A 40 0.27 0.18 -3.29
CA GLY A 40 -0.65 0.60 -2.23
C GLY A 40 -0.09 1.69 -1.30
N ASP A 41 -0.80 1.89 -0.19
CA ASP A 41 -0.55 3.01 0.73
C ASP A 41 0.76 2.81 1.50
N GLY A 42 1.13 1.55 1.82
CA GLY A 42 2.38 1.22 2.50
C GLY A 42 3.64 1.56 1.68
N ALA A 43 3.50 1.70 0.36
CA ALA A 43 4.58 2.14 -0.51
C ALA A 43 4.67 3.69 -0.63
N GLY A 44 3.67 4.41 -0.12
CA GLY A 44 3.49 5.84 -0.35
C GLY A 44 3.06 6.19 -1.76
N VAL A 45 2.45 5.24 -2.48
CA VAL A 45 2.03 5.37 -3.89
C VAL A 45 0.55 5.75 -4.00
N SER A 46 -0.29 5.32 -3.07
CA SER A 46 -1.72 5.59 -3.03
C SER A 46 -2.17 6.24 -1.73
N ARG A 47 -3.43 6.71 -1.72
CA ARG A 47 -4.14 7.15 -0.51
C ARG A 47 -5.57 6.61 -0.47
N GLY A 48 -5.75 5.36 -0.86
CA GLY A 48 -7.07 4.74 -0.89
C GLY A 48 -7.20 3.54 -1.83
N LEU A 49 -8.29 2.80 -1.62
CA LEU A 49 -8.55 1.51 -2.26
C LEU A 49 -8.40 1.53 -3.78
N ILE A 50 -8.96 2.53 -4.46
CA ILE A 50 -8.95 2.59 -5.93
C ILE A 50 -7.51 2.69 -6.46
N GLN A 51 -6.71 3.60 -5.88
CA GLN A 51 -5.32 3.80 -6.29
C GLN A 51 -4.45 2.59 -5.91
N ALA A 52 -4.68 1.99 -4.74
CA ALA A 52 -3.98 0.78 -4.31
C ALA A 52 -4.24 -0.37 -5.30
N SER A 53 -5.50 -0.61 -5.68
CA SER A 53 -5.88 -1.62 -6.66
C SER A 53 -5.26 -1.36 -8.04
N ALA A 54 -5.34 -0.12 -8.53
CA ALA A 54 -4.75 0.25 -9.83
C ALA A 54 -3.23 0.01 -9.85
N SER A 55 -2.53 0.37 -8.77
CA SER A 55 -1.08 0.14 -8.65
C SER A 55 -0.71 -1.35 -8.71
N GLY A 56 -1.55 -2.22 -8.14
CA GLY A 56 -1.38 -3.67 -8.24
C GLY A 56 -1.48 -4.20 -9.67
N VAL A 57 -2.49 -3.75 -10.42
CA VAL A 57 -2.65 -4.14 -11.84
C VAL A 57 -1.46 -3.67 -12.69
N MET A 58 -0.96 -2.45 -12.43
CA MET A 58 0.23 -1.93 -13.13
C MET A 58 1.47 -2.80 -12.92
N VAL A 59 1.75 -3.20 -11.67
CA VAL A 59 2.89 -4.07 -11.34
C VAL A 59 2.71 -5.47 -11.93
N ALA A 60 1.51 -6.04 -11.82
CA ALA A 60 1.23 -7.36 -12.41
C ALA A 60 1.47 -7.38 -13.92
N ALA A 61 1.07 -6.32 -14.64
CA ALA A 61 1.32 -6.18 -16.07
C ALA A 61 2.82 -6.07 -16.40
N GLU A 62 3.59 -5.36 -15.58
CA GLU A 62 5.04 -5.24 -15.74
C GLU A 62 5.74 -6.59 -15.51
N ILE A 63 5.36 -7.32 -14.47
CA ILE A 63 5.90 -8.66 -14.19
C ILE A 63 5.60 -9.60 -15.35
N ALA A 64 4.34 -9.66 -15.80
CA ALA A 64 3.94 -10.52 -16.92
C ALA A 64 4.69 -10.19 -18.22
N LYS A 65 5.01 -8.90 -18.46
CA LYS A 65 5.82 -8.48 -19.60
C LYS A 65 7.26 -9.00 -19.50
N ARG A 66 7.89 -8.90 -18.32
CA ARG A 66 9.27 -9.37 -18.09
C ARG A 66 9.37 -10.89 -18.21
N GLU A 67 8.42 -11.62 -17.64
CA GLU A 67 8.35 -13.09 -17.75
C GLU A 67 8.26 -13.57 -19.20
N LYS A 68 7.56 -12.84 -20.07
CA LYS A 68 7.50 -13.16 -21.52
C LYS A 68 8.81 -12.88 -22.26
N GLN A 69 9.62 -11.93 -21.79
CA GLN A 69 10.91 -11.59 -22.41
C GLN A 69 12.04 -12.52 -21.98
N ASN A 70 11.87 -13.21 -20.84
CA ASN A 70 12.81 -14.21 -20.33
C ASN A 70 12.55 -15.62 -20.89
N LYS A 71 11.49 -15.77 -21.71
CA LYS A 71 11.21 -16.98 -22.50
C LYS A 71 11.78 -16.82 -23.89
#